data_AF-A0A165V6K5-F1
#
_entry.id   AF-A0A165V6K5-F1
#
_cell.length_a   1.000
_cell.length_b   1.000
_cell.length_c   1.000
_cell.angle_alpha   90.00
_cell.angle_beta   90.00
_cell.angle_gamma   90.00
#
_symmetry.space_group_name_H-M   'P 1'
#
loop_
_entity.id
_entity.type
_entity.pdbx_description
1 polymer ?
#
loop_
_entity_poly.entity_id
_entity_poly.type
_entity_poly.pdbx_seq_one_letter_code
_entity_poly.pdbx_strand_id
1 'polypeptide(L)'
;MSTIIRSGYALDVSTTSLSEVADIIRYLDQPLKQLKVTTRALQSPTEMRNCLRTVSDRCSQLESLRLTIKRQGQAEEMSWFDLSPILLCSRIKKLEIKHPCVLPIVDDDIFTMLSSWENIEQLSLNAEPTDHSGQMPGLTLRSLAYVAQMGPNVREARFCLDLASSLPVSLSYSWSSLSILHLGTSIVNAQTDVDLLNIAEFVNEVFPTAQLLTARREHYHVELEELLDLVRGRAATA
;
A
#
# COMPACT_ATOMS: atom_id res chain seq x y z
N MET A 1 0.41 24.18 -14.89
CA MET A 1 -0.82 24.80 -14.37
C MET A 1 -1.45 23.82 -13.40
N SER A 2 -1.58 24.23 -12.15
CA SER A 2 -2.09 23.37 -11.08
C SER A 2 -3.61 23.50 -10.99
N THR A 3 -4.29 22.38 -10.76
CA THR A 3 -5.74 22.32 -10.56
C THR A 3 -6.02 22.00 -9.11
N ILE A 4 -6.85 22.83 -8.45
CA ILE A 4 -7.18 22.68 -7.04
C ILE A 4 -8.70 22.62 -6.92
N ILE A 5 -9.21 21.55 -6.32
CA ILE A 5 -10.63 21.36 -6.04
C ILE A 5 -10.78 21.17 -4.53
N ARG A 6 -11.59 22.04 -3.91
CA ARG A 6 -11.89 21.98 -2.48
C ARG A 6 -13.38 21.78 -2.29
N SER A 7 -13.75 20.80 -1.46
CA SER A 7 -15.14 20.51 -1.09
C SER A 7 -15.18 20.17 0.40
N GLY A 8 -15.65 21.11 1.22
CA GLY A 8 -15.65 20.97 2.68
C GLY A 8 -14.24 20.68 3.24
N TYR A 9 -14.08 19.51 3.86
CA TYR A 9 -12.84 19.02 4.47
C TYR A 9 -11.98 18.16 3.52
N ALA A 10 -12.28 18.17 2.23
CA ALA A 10 -11.53 17.47 1.19
C ALA A 10 -10.80 18.43 0.26
N LEU A 11 -9.55 18.08 -0.06
CA LEU A 11 -8.70 18.80 -1.00
C LEU A 11 -8.16 17.82 -2.04
N ASP A 12 -8.43 18.09 -3.32
CA ASP A 12 -7.85 17.40 -4.47
C ASP A 12 -6.95 18.37 -5.23
N VAL A 13 -5.66 18.08 -5.28
CA VAL A 13 -4.64 18.90 -5.94
C VAL A 13 -3.98 18.11 -7.04
N SER A 14 -4.00 18.66 -8.26
CA SER A 14 -3.15 18.22 -9.36
C SER A 14 -2.09 19.28 -9.63
N THR A 15 -0.82 18.94 -9.45
CA THR A 15 0.31 19.87 -9.52
C THR A 15 1.51 19.25 -10.24
N THR A 16 2.52 20.07 -10.53
CA THR A 16 3.84 19.63 -10.98
C THR A 16 4.82 19.34 -9.83
N SER A 17 4.55 19.82 -8.61
CA SER A 17 5.46 19.72 -7.46
C SER A 17 4.70 19.56 -6.15
N LEU A 18 5.15 18.65 -5.28
CA LEU A 18 4.57 18.50 -3.93
C LEU A 18 4.89 19.69 -3.01
N SER A 19 5.90 20.50 -3.35
CA SER A 19 6.18 21.75 -2.62
C SER A 19 5.01 22.74 -2.72
N GLU A 20 4.36 22.83 -3.89
CA GLU A 20 3.16 23.66 -4.06
C GLU A 20 2.01 23.18 -3.16
N VAL A 21 1.86 21.86 -2.97
CA VAL A 21 0.84 21.27 -2.09
C VAL A 21 1.14 21.63 -0.63
N ALA A 22 2.40 21.53 -0.22
CA ALA A 22 2.83 21.93 1.11
C ALA A 22 2.51 23.41 1.37
N ASP A 23 2.77 24.29 0.40
CA ASP A 23 2.43 25.71 0.51
C ASP A 23 0.92 25.92 0.64
N ILE A 24 0.11 25.27 -0.21
CA ILE A 24 -1.36 25.34 -0.11
C ILE A 24 -1.81 24.94 1.30
N ILE A 25 -1.30 23.83 1.84
CA ILE A 25 -1.66 23.32 3.16
C ILE A 25 -1.26 24.29 4.29
N ARG A 26 -0.12 24.98 4.19
CA ARG A 26 0.31 25.97 5.20
C ARG A 26 -0.71 27.09 5.35
N TYR A 27 -1.30 27.53 4.24
CA TYR A 27 -2.28 28.62 4.19
C TYR A 27 -3.74 28.17 4.35
N LEU A 28 -4.01 26.89 4.68
CA LEU A 28 -5.36 26.46 5.00
C LEU A 28 -5.74 26.85 6.43
N ASP A 29 -6.87 27.55 6.56
CA ASP A 29 -7.45 27.93 7.87
C ASP A 29 -8.40 26.86 8.45
N GLN A 30 -8.69 25.79 7.72
CA GLN A 30 -9.63 24.74 8.14
C GLN A 30 -8.94 23.38 8.26
N PRO A 31 -9.39 22.53 9.19
CA PRO A 31 -8.85 21.18 9.31
C PRO A 31 -9.11 20.39 8.03
N LEU A 32 -8.12 19.62 7.59
CA LEU A 32 -8.26 18.75 6.42
C LEU A 32 -8.47 17.30 6.89
N LYS A 33 -9.52 16.66 6.36
CA LYS A 33 -9.81 15.24 6.62
C LYS A 33 -9.41 14.35 5.45
N GLN A 34 -9.47 14.87 4.23
CA GLN A 34 -9.16 14.10 3.03
C GLN A 34 -8.22 14.90 2.14
N LEU A 35 -7.09 14.30 1.81
CA LEU A 35 -6.10 14.87 0.91
C LEU A 35 -5.87 13.91 -0.25
N LYS A 36 -6.11 14.39 -1.47
CA LYS A 36 -5.73 13.71 -2.70
C LYS A 36 -4.76 14.59 -3.46
N VAL A 37 -3.61 14.02 -3.78
CA VAL A 37 -2.54 14.72 -4.48
C VAL A 37 -2.14 13.90 -5.69
N THR A 38 -2.14 14.56 -6.83
CA THR A 38 -1.61 14.03 -8.07
C THR A 38 -0.47 14.92 -8.53
N THR A 39 0.75 14.40 -8.56
CA THR A 39 1.92 15.10 -9.08
C THR A 39 2.46 14.43 -10.34
N ARG A 40 3.13 15.20 -11.19
CA ARG A 40 3.76 14.66 -12.40
C ARG A 40 4.95 13.75 -12.06
N ALA A 41 5.86 14.23 -11.23
CA ALA A 41 7.09 13.54 -10.80
C ALA A 41 7.64 14.27 -9.57
N LEU A 42 8.48 13.61 -8.78
CA LEU A 42 9.21 14.29 -7.71
C LEU A 42 10.34 15.15 -8.30
N GLN A 43 10.50 16.36 -7.77
CA GLN A 43 11.52 17.33 -8.17
C GLN A 43 12.80 17.20 -7.33
N SER A 44 12.73 16.56 -6.17
CA SER A 44 13.90 16.23 -5.34
C SER A 44 13.63 15.01 -4.45
N PRO A 45 14.67 14.34 -3.91
CA PRO A 45 14.47 13.17 -3.06
C PRO A 45 13.73 13.49 -1.75
N THR A 46 13.82 14.74 -1.28
CA THR A 46 13.19 15.14 0.00
C THR A 46 11.77 15.69 -0.16
N GLU A 47 11.29 15.82 -1.40
CA GLU A 47 10.05 16.55 -1.68
C GLU A 47 8.83 15.88 -1.05
N MET A 48 8.74 14.54 -1.18
CA MET A 48 7.68 13.75 -0.55
C MET A 48 7.71 13.90 0.97
N ARG A 49 8.88 13.71 1.59
CA ARG A 49 9.07 13.85 3.04
C ARG A 49 8.66 15.23 3.54
N ASN A 50 9.08 16.30 2.86
CA ASN A 50 8.77 17.68 3.25
C ASN A 50 7.27 17.99 3.12
N CYS A 51 6.63 17.47 2.07
CA CYS A 51 5.19 17.57 1.91
C CYS A 51 4.46 16.82 3.02
N LEU A 52 4.81 15.56 3.28
CA LEU A 52 4.18 14.75 4.32
C LEU A 52 4.39 15.31 5.71
N ARG A 53 5.54 15.92 6.01
CA ARG A 53 5.76 16.67 7.26
C ARG A 53 4.81 17.86 7.38
N THR A 54 4.63 18.61 6.30
CA THR A 54 3.68 19.72 6.31
C THR A 54 2.23 19.23 6.51
N VAL A 55 1.88 18.08 5.91
CA VAL A 55 0.59 17.44 6.15
C VAL A 55 0.44 17.01 7.61
N SER A 56 1.44 16.34 8.20
CA SER A 56 1.37 15.90 9.60
C SER A 56 1.23 17.06 10.57
N ASP A 57 1.93 18.17 10.31
CA ASP A 57 1.96 19.34 11.18
C ASP A 57 0.63 20.14 11.13
N ARG A 58 -0.06 20.13 9.99
CA ARG A 58 -1.24 21.00 9.74
C ARG A 58 -2.55 20.23 9.64
N CYS A 59 -2.51 18.91 9.42
CA CYS A 59 -3.68 18.08 9.18
C CYS A 59 -3.80 16.96 10.22
N SER A 60 -3.85 17.32 11.50
CA SER A 60 -4.02 16.36 12.61
C SER A 60 -5.34 15.58 12.57
N GLN A 61 -6.31 16.02 11.76
CA GLN A 61 -7.59 15.35 11.53
C GLN A 61 -7.62 14.54 10.22
N LEU A 62 -6.48 14.30 9.58
CA LEU A 62 -6.44 13.57 8.32
C LEU A 62 -6.90 12.12 8.51
N GLU A 63 -7.96 11.76 7.79
CA GLU A 63 -8.56 10.43 7.76
C GLU A 63 -8.21 9.68 6.46
N SER A 64 -7.96 10.41 5.36
CA SER A 64 -7.65 9.81 4.05
C SER A 64 -6.54 10.57 3.35
N LEU A 65 -5.50 9.84 2.93
CA LEU A 65 -4.42 10.35 2.10
C LEU A 65 -4.29 9.50 0.83
N ARG A 66 -4.40 10.15 -0.33
CA ARG A 66 -4.07 9.56 -1.63
C ARG A 66 -2.96 10.36 -2.28
N LEU A 67 -1.84 9.72 -2.57
CA LEU A 67 -0.72 10.29 -3.31
C LEU A 67 -0.54 9.52 -4.62
N THR A 68 -0.56 10.23 -5.74
CA THR A 68 -0.33 9.65 -7.08
C THR A 68 0.79 10.41 -7.77
N ILE A 69 1.88 9.71 -8.07
CA ILE A 69 3.02 10.21 -8.82
C ILE A 69 2.94 9.56 -10.21
N LYS A 70 2.91 10.37 -11.27
CA LYS A 70 2.64 9.88 -12.63
C LYS A 70 3.87 9.37 -13.39
N ARG A 71 5.06 9.84 -13.02
CA ARG A 71 6.33 9.53 -13.68
C ARG A 71 7.44 9.49 -12.63
N GLN A 72 8.41 8.61 -12.84
CA GLN A 72 9.63 8.58 -12.04
C GLN A 72 10.41 9.88 -12.28
N GLY A 73 10.74 10.59 -11.20
CA GLY A 73 11.64 11.73 -11.24
C GLY A 73 13.10 11.30 -11.43
N GLN A 74 13.92 12.14 -12.06
CA GLN A 74 15.36 11.88 -12.18
C GLN A 74 16.07 11.84 -10.81
N ALA A 75 15.47 12.47 -9.80
CA ALA A 75 16.04 12.58 -8.47
C ALA A 75 15.65 11.43 -7.51
N GLU A 76 15.02 10.35 -8.01
CA GLU A 76 14.51 9.24 -7.19
C GLU A 76 15.54 8.11 -6.98
N GLU A 77 16.84 8.43 -7.00
CA GLU A 77 17.96 7.46 -7.00
C GLU A 77 18.29 6.82 -5.62
N MET A 78 17.25 6.38 -4.89
CA MET A 78 17.27 5.77 -3.55
C MET A 78 17.14 6.78 -2.39
N SER A 79 16.26 6.47 -1.42
CA SER A 79 15.84 7.30 -0.26
C SER A 79 14.79 8.41 -0.51
N TRP A 80 14.09 8.40 -1.64
CA TRP A 80 13.01 9.37 -1.91
C TRP A 80 11.72 9.11 -1.11
N PHE A 81 11.53 7.87 -0.68
CA PHE A 81 10.32 7.42 0.00
C PHE A 81 10.52 7.43 1.51
N ASP A 82 9.75 8.25 2.21
CA ASP A 82 9.73 8.31 3.67
C ASP A 82 8.32 8.67 4.14
N LEU A 83 7.63 7.69 4.74
CA LEU A 83 6.31 7.87 5.34
C LEU A 83 6.36 8.22 6.82
N SER A 84 7.55 8.27 7.45
CA SER A 84 7.67 8.57 8.88
C SER A 84 6.92 9.82 9.34
N PRO A 85 6.84 10.94 8.56
CA PRO A 85 6.10 12.10 9.04
C PRO A 85 4.60 11.84 9.22
N ILE A 86 4.00 11.03 8.33
CA ILE A 86 2.55 10.79 8.35
C ILE A 86 2.13 9.71 9.36
N LEU A 87 3.08 8.99 9.96
CA LEU A 87 2.81 8.09 11.08
C LEU A 87 2.20 8.82 12.28
N LEU A 88 2.45 10.13 12.42
CA LEU A 88 1.86 10.97 13.47
C LEU A 88 0.36 11.25 13.27
N CYS A 89 -0.18 10.99 12.08
CA CYS A 89 -1.60 11.15 11.79
C CYS A 89 -2.40 9.91 12.25
N SER A 90 -2.63 9.78 13.56
CA SER A 90 -3.29 8.61 14.17
C SER A 90 -4.75 8.37 13.73
N ARG A 91 -5.37 9.33 13.04
CA ARG A 91 -6.75 9.24 12.53
C ARG A 91 -6.83 8.68 11.11
N ILE A 92 -5.70 8.32 10.49
CA ILE A 92 -5.70 7.75 9.15
C ILE A 92 -6.50 6.46 9.14
N LYS A 93 -7.47 6.43 8.22
CA LYS A 93 -8.29 5.28 7.86
C LYS A 93 -7.95 4.76 6.46
N LYS A 94 -7.45 5.62 5.59
CA LYS A 94 -7.17 5.29 4.19
C LYS A 94 -5.84 5.87 3.76
N LEU A 95 -4.93 5.00 3.34
CA LEU A 95 -3.70 5.40 2.67
C LEU A 95 -3.61 4.73 1.31
N GLU A 96 -3.44 5.52 0.26
CA GLU A 96 -3.19 5.04 -1.09
C GLU A 96 -2.02 5.77 -1.71
N ILE A 97 -0.99 5.01 -2.09
CA ILE A 97 0.16 5.52 -2.84
C ILE A 97 0.19 4.81 -4.19
N LYS A 98 0.30 5.60 -5.26
CA LYS A 98 0.47 5.14 -6.63
C LYS A 98 1.73 5.74 -7.20
N HIS A 99 2.59 4.89 -7.74
CA HIS A 99 3.89 5.24 -8.27
C HIS A 99 4.21 4.37 -9.50
N PRO A 100 4.96 4.87 -10.50
CA PRO A 100 5.30 4.05 -11.67
C PRO A 100 6.21 2.87 -11.30
N CYS A 101 7.14 3.08 -10.37
CA CYS A 101 8.10 2.08 -9.90
C CYS A 101 7.67 1.40 -8.60
N VAL A 102 8.20 0.21 -8.33
CA VAL A 102 8.10 -0.49 -7.05
C VAL A 102 8.51 0.46 -5.90
N LEU A 103 7.73 0.48 -4.81
CA LEU A 103 8.06 1.31 -3.66
C LEU A 103 9.22 0.67 -2.89
N PRO A 104 10.22 1.46 -2.44
CA PRO A 104 11.34 0.94 -1.64
C PRO A 104 10.90 0.79 -0.17
N ILE A 105 9.94 -0.11 0.06
CA ILE A 105 9.39 -0.46 1.38
C ILE A 105 9.65 -1.92 1.70
N VAL A 106 9.80 -2.22 2.98
CA VAL A 106 10.03 -3.56 3.52
C VAL A 106 8.95 -3.95 4.52
N ASP A 107 8.91 -5.22 4.92
CA ASP A 107 7.89 -5.72 5.86
C ASP A 107 7.84 -4.95 7.19
N ASP A 108 8.99 -4.50 7.70
CA ASP A 108 9.09 -3.72 8.95
C ASP A 108 8.40 -2.35 8.84
N ASP A 109 8.30 -1.78 7.64
CA ASP A 109 7.54 -0.56 7.41
C ASP A 109 6.04 -0.82 7.59
N ILE A 110 5.54 -1.98 7.14
CA ILE A 110 4.14 -2.40 7.34
C ILE A 110 3.85 -2.57 8.83
N PHE A 111 4.74 -3.26 9.55
CA PHE A 111 4.64 -3.38 11.00
C PHE A 111 4.54 -2.00 11.68
N THR A 112 5.42 -1.07 11.29
CA THR A 112 5.46 0.29 11.83
C THR A 112 4.19 1.08 11.51
N MET A 113 3.70 0.99 10.28
CA MET A 113 2.46 1.64 9.84
C MET A 113 1.24 1.13 10.62
N LEU A 114 1.09 -0.19 10.72
CA LEU A 114 -0.04 -0.81 11.44
C LEU A 114 0.00 -0.53 12.94
N SER A 115 1.21 -0.45 13.52
CA SER A 115 1.40 -0.03 14.92
C SER A 115 1.00 1.43 15.16
N SER A 116 1.13 2.29 14.14
CA SER A 116 0.87 3.73 14.24
C SER A 116 -0.58 4.12 13.91
N TRP A 117 -1.27 3.31 13.11
CA TRP A 117 -2.61 3.60 12.59
C TRP A 117 -3.62 2.53 13.00
N GLU A 118 -4.01 2.52 14.27
CA GLU A 118 -4.97 1.54 14.83
C GLU A 118 -6.32 1.48 14.09
N ASN A 119 -6.72 2.58 13.43
CA ASN A 119 -7.99 2.72 12.73
C ASN A 119 -7.87 2.58 11.20
N ILE A 120 -6.74 2.09 10.69
CA ILE A 120 -6.55 1.91 9.25
C ILE A 120 -7.55 0.87 8.71
N GLU A 121 -8.33 1.28 7.71
CA GLU A 121 -9.35 0.46 7.04
C GLU A 121 -8.90 0.05 5.62
N GLN A 122 -8.15 0.91 4.93
CA GLN A 122 -7.64 0.67 3.58
C GLN A 122 -6.16 1.06 3.47
N LEU A 123 -5.32 0.10 3.10
CA LEU A 123 -3.89 0.29 2.90
C LEU A 123 -3.49 -0.19 1.50
N SER A 124 -3.15 0.75 0.63
CA SER A 124 -2.76 0.48 -0.76
C SER A 124 -1.39 1.10 -1.06
N LEU A 125 -0.35 0.27 -1.10
CA LEU A 125 1.03 0.70 -1.30
C LEU A 125 1.53 0.24 -2.66
N ASN A 126 1.04 0.93 -3.69
CA ASN A 126 1.42 0.72 -5.09
C ASN A 126 1.39 -0.75 -5.53
N ALA A 127 0.21 -1.38 -5.49
CA ALA A 127 0.07 -2.79 -5.86
C ALA A 127 0.36 -3.08 -7.34
N GLU A 128 0.27 -2.07 -8.22
CA GLU A 128 0.41 -2.23 -9.67
C GLU A 128 1.40 -1.19 -10.25
N PRO A 129 2.69 -1.26 -9.90
CA PRO A 129 3.71 -0.48 -10.62
C PRO A 129 3.63 -0.77 -12.13
N THR A 130 3.85 0.27 -12.92
CA THR A 130 3.91 0.17 -14.38
C THR A 130 5.31 -0.16 -14.89
N ASP A 131 6.32 0.09 -14.07
CA ASP A 131 7.73 -0.15 -14.37
C ASP A 131 8.37 -0.92 -13.22
N HIS A 132 8.80 -2.14 -13.51
CA HIS A 132 9.52 -2.96 -12.55
C HIS A 132 11.02 -2.74 -12.59
N SER A 133 11.61 -2.18 -13.66
CA SER A 133 13.05 -1.91 -13.85
C SER A 133 14.03 -2.95 -13.25
N GLY A 134 13.64 -4.23 -13.14
CA GLY A 134 14.40 -5.28 -12.46
C GLY A 134 14.42 -5.24 -10.93
N GLN A 135 13.70 -4.31 -10.30
CA GLN A 135 13.54 -4.21 -8.85
C GLN A 135 12.51 -5.23 -8.35
N MET A 136 12.93 -6.07 -7.40
CA MET A 136 12.02 -6.92 -6.64
C MET A 136 11.34 -6.10 -5.54
N PRO A 137 10.07 -6.39 -5.21
CA PRO A 137 9.42 -5.80 -4.04
C PRO A 137 10.18 -6.19 -2.76
N GLY A 138 10.35 -5.21 -1.86
CA GLY A 138 10.88 -5.49 -0.52
C GLY A 138 9.82 -6.05 0.43
N LEU A 139 8.54 -5.99 0.06
CA LEU A 139 7.46 -6.62 0.80
C LEU A 139 7.36 -8.10 0.44
N THR A 140 7.13 -8.92 1.45
CA THR A 140 6.99 -10.38 1.32
C THR A 140 5.63 -10.84 1.85
N LEU A 141 5.40 -12.16 1.87
CA LEU A 141 4.24 -12.74 2.55
C LEU A 141 4.20 -12.44 4.06
N ARG A 142 5.33 -12.02 4.66
CA ARG A 142 5.34 -11.52 6.05
C ARG A 142 4.53 -10.25 6.24
N SER A 143 4.48 -9.35 5.25
CA SER A 143 3.60 -8.19 5.30
C SER A 143 2.13 -8.56 5.51
N LEU A 144 1.69 -9.68 4.90
CA LEU A 144 0.33 -10.20 5.10
C LEU A 144 0.11 -10.72 6.52
N ALA A 145 1.12 -11.39 7.10
CA ALA A 145 1.09 -11.80 8.50
C ALA A 145 0.95 -10.59 9.44
N TYR A 146 1.64 -9.48 9.18
CA TYR A 146 1.47 -8.25 9.96
C TYR A 146 0.08 -7.63 9.79
N VAL A 147 -0.47 -7.60 8.57
CA VAL A 147 -1.85 -7.13 8.35
C VAL A 147 -2.85 -7.94 9.16
N ALA A 148 -2.71 -9.27 9.18
CA ALA A 148 -3.54 -10.10 10.03
C ALA A 148 -3.33 -9.75 11.50
N GLN A 149 -2.09 -9.79 11.99
CA GLN A 149 -1.77 -9.62 13.41
C GLN A 149 -2.12 -8.26 14.00
N MET A 150 -1.97 -7.20 13.21
CA MET A 150 -1.92 -5.83 13.70
C MET A 150 -2.95 -4.92 13.06
N GLY A 151 -3.65 -5.38 12.02
CA GLY A 151 -4.64 -4.62 11.28
C GLY A 151 -6.07 -5.07 11.55
N PRO A 152 -6.58 -5.05 12.80
CA PRO A 152 -7.91 -5.58 13.11
C PRO A 152 -9.04 -4.86 12.37
N ASN A 153 -8.79 -3.62 11.91
CA ASN A 153 -9.75 -2.82 11.14
C ASN A 153 -9.51 -2.84 9.63
N VAL A 154 -8.43 -3.46 9.14
CA VAL A 154 -8.06 -3.46 7.72
C VAL A 154 -9.07 -4.30 6.95
N ARG A 155 -9.81 -3.63 6.07
CA ARG A 155 -10.80 -4.28 5.16
C ARG A 155 -10.24 -4.50 3.78
N GLU A 156 -9.24 -3.70 3.42
CA GLU A 156 -8.62 -3.73 2.11
C GLU A 156 -7.11 -3.51 2.21
N ALA A 157 -6.37 -4.49 1.71
CA ALA A 157 -4.92 -4.45 1.62
C ALA A 157 -4.51 -4.64 0.15
N ARG A 158 -3.72 -3.71 -0.38
CA ARG A 158 -3.22 -3.77 -1.76
C ARG A 158 -1.71 -3.60 -1.80
N PHE A 159 -1.00 -4.64 -2.18
CA PHE A 159 0.46 -4.68 -2.18
C PHE A 159 1.00 -5.31 -3.47
N CYS A 160 2.26 -4.96 -3.78
CA CYS A 160 3.10 -5.71 -4.71
C CYS A 160 4.13 -6.43 -3.83
N LEU A 161 4.09 -7.77 -3.83
CA LEU A 161 4.90 -8.64 -2.97
C LEU A 161 5.90 -9.45 -3.79
N ASP A 162 7.01 -9.83 -3.16
CA ASP A 162 7.84 -10.94 -3.58
C ASP A 162 7.23 -12.26 -3.06
N LEU A 163 6.65 -13.02 -3.99
CA LEU A 163 6.01 -14.31 -3.70
C LEU A 163 7.02 -15.47 -3.62
N ALA A 164 8.28 -15.27 -4.02
CA ALA A 164 9.32 -16.29 -3.90
C ALA A 164 9.98 -16.30 -2.51
N SER A 165 9.61 -15.36 -1.65
CA SER A 165 10.06 -15.30 -0.26
C SER A 165 9.57 -16.50 0.56
N SER A 166 10.32 -16.84 1.60
CA SER A 166 9.93 -17.90 2.54
C SER A 166 8.61 -17.57 3.22
N LEU A 167 7.72 -18.56 3.32
CA LEU A 167 6.48 -18.42 4.07
C LEU A 167 6.74 -18.05 5.53
N PRO A 168 5.93 -17.16 6.12
CA PRO A 168 5.96 -16.92 7.55
C PRO A 168 5.66 -18.22 8.32
N VAL A 169 6.23 -18.33 9.51
CA VAL A 169 5.88 -19.42 10.45
C VAL A 169 4.38 -19.33 10.76
N SER A 170 3.68 -20.47 10.81
CA SER A 170 2.24 -20.58 11.02
C SER A 170 1.72 -19.63 12.09
N LEU A 171 0.59 -18.97 11.80
CA LEU A 171 0.04 -17.96 12.66
C LEU A 171 -1.05 -18.57 13.54
N SER A 172 -0.95 -18.41 14.85
CA SER A 172 -1.98 -18.86 15.79
C SER A 172 -3.28 -18.04 15.71
N TYR A 173 -3.41 -17.11 14.76
CA TYR A 173 -4.49 -16.15 14.68
C TYR A 173 -4.92 -15.93 13.22
N SER A 174 -6.19 -16.21 12.94
CA SER A 174 -6.87 -15.81 11.70
C SER A 174 -7.64 -14.51 11.94
N TRP A 175 -7.46 -13.49 11.09
CA TRP A 175 -8.17 -12.22 11.22
C TRP A 175 -9.16 -12.02 10.07
N SER A 176 -10.42 -11.74 10.44
CA SER A 176 -11.57 -11.84 9.54
C SER A 176 -12.09 -10.52 8.99
N SER A 177 -11.50 -9.38 9.35
CA SER A 177 -11.97 -8.07 8.87
C SER A 177 -11.56 -7.78 7.43
N LEU A 178 -10.50 -8.43 6.93
CA LEU A 178 -10.04 -8.27 5.57
C LEU A 178 -11.05 -8.87 4.59
N SER A 179 -11.63 -7.98 3.78
CA SER A 179 -12.57 -8.36 2.72
C SER A 179 -11.91 -8.44 1.35
N ILE A 180 -10.87 -7.64 1.10
CA ILE A 180 -10.20 -7.54 -0.19
C ILE A 180 -8.70 -7.61 0.04
N LEU A 181 -8.06 -8.61 -0.56
CA LEU A 181 -6.62 -8.71 -0.68
C LEU A 181 -6.26 -8.55 -2.16
N HIS A 182 -5.52 -7.50 -2.50
CA HIS A 182 -5.09 -7.23 -3.85
C HIS A 182 -3.57 -7.36 -3.98
N LEU A 183 -3.11 -8.43 -4.62
CA LEU A 183 -1.69 -8.70 -4.85
C LEU A 183 -1.16 -8.02 -6.12
N GLY A 184 -2.01 -7.38 -6.93
CA GLY A 184 -1.61 -6.58 -8.08
C GLY A 184 -0.59 -7.25 -8.99
N THR A 185 0.57 -6.63 -9.21
CA THR A 185 1.67 -7.19 -10.01
C THR A 185 2.76 -7.82 -9.14
N SER A 186 2.40 -8.44 -8.02
CA SER A 186 3.31 -9.26 -7.19
C SER A 186 4.08 -10.25 -8.06
N ILE A 187 5.35 -10.48 -7.75
CA ILE A 187 6.31 -11.13 -8.63
C ILE A 187 6.77 -12.46 -8.02
N VAL A 188 6.97 -13.46 -8.88
CA VAL A 188 7.72 -14.68 -8.58
C VAL A 188 9.10 -14.57 -9.21
N ASN A 189 10.16 -14.83 -8.44
CA ASN A 189 11.49 -14.94 -9.02
C ASN A 189 11.54 -16.13 -9.99
N ALA A 190 11.85 -15.89 -11.26
CA ALA A 190 11.90 -16.91 -12.31
C ALA A 190 12.94 -18.02 -12.06
N GLN A 191 13.90 -17.81 -11.15
CA GLN A 191 14.88 -18.84 -10.77
C GLN A 191 14.44 -19.71 -9.59
N THR A 192 13.31 -19.41 -8.95
CA THR A 192 12.84 -20.13 -7.76
C THR A 192 11.57 -20.88 -8.11
N ASP A 193 11.54 -22.18 -7.82
CA ASP A 193 10.31 -22.96 -7.87
C ASP A 193 9.43 -22.51 -6.70
N VAL A 194 8.34 -21.82 -7.01
CA VAL A 194 7.44 -21.26 -5.99
C VAL A 194 6.24 -22.19 -5.84
N ASP A 195 6.06 -22.69 -4.63
CA ASP A 195 4.91 -23.51 -4.28
C ASP A 195 3.68 -22.62 -4.08
N LEU A 196 3.00 -22.31 -5.19
CA LEU A 196 1.78 -21.50 -5.19
C LEU A 196 0.66 -22.12 -4.36
N LEU A 197 0.65 -23.45 -4.20
CA LEU A 197 -0.31 -24.13 -3.34
C LEU A 197 -0.08 -23.77 -1.88
N ASN A 198 1.17 -23.81 -1.39
CA ASN A 198 1.46 -23.39 -0.02
C ASN A 198 1.15 -21.89 0.20
N ILE A 199 1.34 -21.04 -0.82
CA ILE A 199 0.93 -19.63 -0.74
C ILE A 199 -0.59 -19.51 -0.64
N ALA A 200 -1.34 -20.25 -1.46
CA ALA A 200 -2.80 -20.27 -1.40
C ALA A 200 -3.31 -20.78 -0.04
N GLU A 201 -2.71 -21.84 0.50
CA GLU A 201 -3.01 -22.36 1.83
C GLU A 201 -2.73 -21.31 2.92
N PHE A 202 -1.56 -20.66 2.87
CA PHE A 202 -1.23 -19.57 3.79
C PHE A 202 -2.22 -18.41 3.70
N VAL A 203 -2.53 -17.92 2.50
CA VAL A 203 -3.51 -16.84 2.31
C VAL A 203 -4.89 -17.25 2.84
N ASN A 204 -5.30 -18.50 2.65
CA ASN A 204 -6.56 -19.01 3.18
C ASN A 204 -6.56 -19.15 4.70
N GLU A 205 -5.47 -19.62 5.30
CA GLU A 205 -5.30 -19.71 6.76
C GLU A 205 -5.46 -18.32 7.40
N VAL A 206 -4.80 -17.32 6.82
CA VAL A 206 -4.73 -15.97 7.38
C VAL A 206 -5.99 -15.17 7.08
N PHE A 207 -6.53 -15.28 5.87
CA PHE A 207 -7.68 -14.51 5.36
C PHE A 207 -8.72 -15.40 4.66
N PRO A 208 -9.41 -16.28 5.39
CA PRO A 208 -10.30 -17.28 4.80
C PRO A 208 -11.46 -16.68 4.00
N THR A 209 -11.91 -15.48 4.37
CA THR A 209 -13.06 -14.79 3.78
C THR A 209 -12.69 -13.71 2.76
N ALA A 210 -11.41 -13.38 2.59
CA ALA A 210 -11.01 -12.26 1.74
C ALA A 210 -11.11 -12.61 0.25
N GLN A 211 -11.65 -11.73 -0.57
CA GLN A 211 -11.52 -11.85 -2.01
C GLN A 211 -10.07 -11.57 -2.41
N LEU A 212 -9.43 -12.54 -3.07
CA LEU A 212 -8.11 -12.35 -3.67
C LEU A 212 -8.29 -11.73 -5.06
N LEU A 213 -7.53 -10.66 -5.33
CA LEU A 213 -7.46 -9.99 -6.61
C LEU A 213 -6.00 -9.86 -7.05
N THR A 214 -5.74 -10.10 -8.33
CA THR A 214 -4.44 -9.88 -8.96
C THR A 214 -4.59 -8.99 -10.20
N ALA A 215 -3.47 -8.49 -10.74
CA ALA A 215 -3.48 -7.75 -12.00
C ALA A 215 -3.72 -8.67 -13.23
N ARG A 216 -3.73 -10.00 -13.04
CA ARG A 216 -3.91 -11.03 -14.09
C ARG A 216 -3.03 -10.82 -15.32
N ARG A 217 -1.80 -10.35 -15.11
CA ARG A 217 -0.83 -10.11 -16.20
C ARG A 217 0.01 -11.34 -16.50
N GLU A 218 0.23 -12.17 -15.48
CA GLU A 218 1.10 -13.34 -15.56
C GLU A 218 0.30 -14.62 -15.28
N HIS A 219 0.79 -15.75 -15.78
CA HIS A 219 0.09 -17.04 -15.65
C HIS A 219 -0.12 -17.45 -14.17
N TYR A 220 0.90 -17.28 -13.34
CA TYR A 220 0.86 -17.62 -11.92
C TYR A 220 -0.16 -16.79 -11.12
N HIS A 221 -0.57 -15.61 -11.59
CA HIS A 221 -1.62 -14.83 -10.94
C HIS A 221 -2.98 -15.52 -11.04
N VAL A 222 -3.29 -16.06 -12.22
CA VAL A 222 -4.54 -16.80 -12.45
C VAL A 222 -4.50 -18.13 -11.70
N GLU A 223 -3.36 -18.84 -11.80
CA GLU A 223 -3.17 -20.10 -11.08
C GLU A 223 -3.31 -19.94 -9.56
N LEU A 224 -2.75 -18.87 -8.97
CA LEU A 224 -2.90 -18.58 -7.54
C LEU A 224 -4.36 -18.31 -7.14
N GLU A 225 -5.13 -17.58 -7.96
CA GLU A 225 -6.57 -17.37 -7.74
C GLU A 225 -7.33 -18.71 -7.77
N GLU A 226 -7.07 -19.56 -8.76
CA GLU A 226 -7.70 -20.88 -8.91
C GLU A 226 -7.34 -21.84 -7.76
N LEU A 227 -6.07 -21.87 -7.34
CA LEU A 227 -5.60 -22.68 -6.21
C LEU A 227 -6.25 -22.23 -4.91
N LEU A 228 -6.43 -20.93 -4.70
CA LEU A 228 -7.11 -20.41 -3.51
C LEU A 228 -8.58 -20.82 -3.48
N ASP A 229 -9.28 -20.76 -4.61
CA ASP A 229 -10.66 -21.24 -4.72
C ASP A 229 -10.77 -22.75 -4.45
N LEU A 230 -9.79 -23.53 -4.93
CA LEU A 230 -9.70 -24.97 -4.64
C LEU A 230 -9.50 -25.26 -3.15
N VAL A 231 -8.56 -24.56 -2.49
CA VAL A 231 -8.28 -24.70 -1.05
C VAL A 231 -9.52 -24.36 -0.24
N ARG A 232 -10.24 -23.29 -0.59
CA ARG A 232 -11.49 -22.88 0.06
C ARG A 232 -12.61 -23.89 -0.12
N GLY A 233 -12.74 -24.46 -1.31
CA GLY A 233 -13.71 -25.51 -1.60
C GLY A 233 -13.50 -26.73 -0.70
N ARG A 234 -12.24 -27.15 -0.49
CA ARG A 234 -11.91 -28.26 0.42
C ARG A 234 -12.25 -27.94 1.88
N ALA A 235 -11.91 -26.74 2.34
CA ALA A 235 -12.19 -26.30 3.71
C ALA A 235 -13.69 -26.22 4.03
N ALA A 236 -14.54 -25.89 3.05
CA ALA A 236 -15.99 -25.84 3.23
C ALA A 236 -16.66 -27.22 3.33
N THR A 237 -15.97 -28.29 2.90
CA THR A 237 -16.48 -29.67 2.90
C THR A 237 -16.01 -30.52 4.08
N ALA A 238 -15.05 -30.03 4.86
CA ALA A 238 -14.48 -30.70 6.03
C ALA A 238 -15.21 -30.28 7.31
#